data_AF-A0A2H1KSN4-F1
#
_entry.id   AF-A0A2H1KSN4-F1
#
_cell.length_a   1.000
_cell.length_b   1.000
_cell.length_c   1.000
_cell.angle_alpha   90.00
_cell.angle_beta   90.00
_cell.angle_gamma   90.00
#
_symmetry.space_group_name_H-M   'P 1'
#
loop_
_entity.id
_entity.type
_entity.pdbx_description
1 polymer ?
#
loop_
_entity_poly.entity_id
_entity_poly.type
_entity_poly.pdbx_seq_one_letter_code
_entity_poly.pdbx_strand_id
1 'polypeptide(L)' 'KKDWHQRLGSGVHADAIMDRIVHNTVWVETGSHNMREHAALNP' A
#
# COMPACT_ATOMS: atom_id res chain seq x y z
N LYS A 1 1.57 -4.05 -7.93
CA LYS A 1 0.20 -3.52 -8.20
C LYS A 1 -0.92 -4.56 -8.08
N LYS A 2 -0.74 -5.82 -8.51
CA LYS A 2 -1.81 -6.84 -8.55
C LYS A 2 -2.23 -7.46 -7.20
N ASP A 3 -1.46 -7.27 -6.14
CA ASP A 3 -1.71 -7.91 -4.86
C ASP A 3 -2.95 -7.35 -4.12
N TRP A 4 -3.20 -6.05 -4.25
CA TRP A 4 -4.33 -5.39 -3.57
C TRP A 4 -5.70 -5.85 -4.07
N HIS A 5 -5.86 -6.06 -5.38
CA HIS A 5 -7.13 -6.52 -5.93
C HIS A 5 -7.54 -7.88 -5.33
N GLN A 6 -6.59 -8.80 -5.19
CA GLN A 6 -6.83 -10.08 -4.54
C GLN A 6 -7.06 -9.94 -3.03
N ARG A 7 -6.28 -9.09 -2.34
CA ARG A 7 -6.45 -8.82 -0.89
C ARG A 7 -7.79 -8.18 -0.55
N LEU A 8 -8.38 -7.42 -1.48
CA LEU A 8 -9.71 -6.80 -1.33
C LEU A 8 -10.86 -7.75 -1.64
N GLY A 9 -10.58 -9.04 -1.90
CA GLY A 9 -11.60 -10.05 -2.17
C GLY A 9 -11.94 -10.23 -3.65
N SER A 10 -11.24 -9.54 -4.56
CA SER A 10 -11.46 -9.57 -6.01
C SER A 10 -12.86 -9.12 -6.44
N GLY A 11 -13.09 -9.07 -7.75
CA GLY A 11 -14.37 -8.76 -8.37
C GLY A 11 -14.69 -7.26 -8.42
N VAL A 12 -15.87 -6.96 -8.96
CA VAL A 12 -16.27 -5.59 -9.35
C VAL A 12 -16.27 -4.58 -8.20
N HIS A 13 -16.49 -5.04 -6.96
CA HIS A 13 -16.40 -4.19 -5.78
C HIS A 13 -14.95 -3.80 -5.45
N ALA A 14 -14.01 -4.74 -5.56
CA ALA A 14 -12.59 -4.47 -5.38
C ALA A 14 -12.07 -3.53 -6.49
N ASP A 15 -12.53 -3.72 -7.74
CA ASP A 15 -12.22 -2.82 -8.85
C ASP A 15 -12.68 -1.39 -8.57
N ALA A 16 -13.94 -1.19 -8.16
CA ALA A 16 -14.47 0.14 -7.87
C ALA A 16 -13.72 0.88 -6.73
N ILE A 17 -13.29 0.13 -5.70
CA ILE A 17 -12.49 0.69 -4.60
C ILE A 17 -11.09 1.07 -5.07
N MET A 18 -10.43 0.17 -5.83
CA MET A 18 -9.12 0.42 -6.41
C MET A 18 -9.16 1.63 -7.35
N ASP A 19 -10.22 1.76 -8.15
CA ASP A 19 -10.39 2.88 -9.08
C ASP A 19 -10.44 4.22 -8.34
N ARG A 20 -11.21 4.30 -7.25
CA ARG A 20 -11.32 5.51 -6.43
C ARG A 20 -10.00 5.90 -5.77
N ILE A 21 -9.21 4.93 -5.31
CA ILE A 21 -7.94 5.18 -4.62
C ILE A 21 -6.87 5.54 -5.65
N VAL A 22 -6.63 4.69 -6.66
CA VAL A 22 -5.52 4.86 -7.62
C VAL A 22 -5.60 6.17 -8.40
N HIS A 23 -6.82 6.64 -8.74
CA HIS A 23 -6.99 7.84 -9.57
C HIS A 23 -6.81 9.17 -8.82
N ASN A 24 -6.91 9.22 -7.50
CA ASN A 24 -6.79 10.47 -6.72
C ASN A 24 -5.77 10.39 -5.58
N THR A 25 -4.82 9.47 -5.67
CA THR A 25 -3.75 9.33 -4.67
C THR A 25 -2.41 9.83 -5.19
N VAL A 26 -1.64 10.41 -4.27
CA VAL A 26 -0.20 10.59 -4.46
C VAL A 26 0.51 9.33 -3.99
N TRP A 27 1.40 8.79 -4.84
CA TRP A 27 2.23 7.64 -4.50
C TRP A 27 3.47 8.11 -3.75
N VAL A 28 3.70 7.55 -2.57
CA VAL A 28 4.94 7.73 -1.82
C VAL A 28 5.60 6.37 -1.70
N GLU A 29 6.71 6.20 -2.42
CA GLU A 29 7.51 4.98 -2.34
C GLU A 29 8.54 5.14 -1.23
N THR A 30 8.38 4.36 -0.16
CA THR A 30 9.37 4.26 0.91
C THR A 30 10.43 3.22 0.51
N GLY A 31 11.70 3.47 0.86
CA GLY A 31 12.77 2.48 0.73
C GLY A 31 12.62 1.29 1.70
N SER A 32 13.64 0.44 1.75
CA SER A 32 13.64 -0.77 2.60
C SER A 32 13.98 -0.52 4.08
N HIS A 33 14.23 0.72 4.47
CA HIS A 33 14.73 1.03 5.81
C HIS A 33 13.61 0.96 6.86
N ASN A 34 13.72 -0.01 7.77
CA ASN A 34 12.77 -0.17 8.87
C ASN A 34 13.12 0.81 10.01
N MET A 35 12.33 1.88 10.12
CA MET A 35 12.52 2.90 11.16
C MET A 35 12.36 2.35 12.59
N ARG A 36 11.57 1.28 12.79
CA ARG A 36 11.42 0.66 14.13
C ARG A 36 12.71 -0.03 14.57
N GLU A 37 13.35 -0.75 13.66
CA GLU A 37 14.64 -1.39 13.92
C GLU A 37 15.73 -0.34 14.17
N HIS A 38 15.77 0.72 13.35
CA HIS A 38 16.72 1.82 13.54
C HIS A 38 16.60 2.48 14.91
N ALA A 39 15.37 2.80 15.36
CA ALA A 39 15.15 3.40 16.68
C ALA A 39 15.49 2.44 17.84
N ALA A 40 15.31 1.13 17.66
CA ALA A 40 15.71 0.14 18.65
C ALA A 40 17.25 -0.03 18.74
N LEU A 41 17.96 0.18 17.64
CA LEU A 41 19.43 0.09 17.57
C LEU A 41 20.13 1.38 18.01
N ASN A 42 19.47 2.54 17.90
CA ASN A 42 19.98 3.85 18.32
C ASN A 42 18.98 4.52 19.29
N PRO A 43 19.00 4.18 20.59
CA PRO A 43 18.13 4.79 21.60
C PRO A 43 18.43 6.27 21.83
#